data_AF-A0A1A7C457-F1
#
_entry.id   AF-A0A1A7C457-F1
#
_cell.length_a   1.000
_cell.length_b   1.000
_cell.length_c   1.000
_cell.angle_alpha   90.00
_cell.angle_beta   90.00
_cell.angle_gamma   90.00
#
_symmetry.space_group_name_H-M   'P 1'
#
loop_
_entity.id
_entity.type
_entity.pdbx_description
1 polymer ?
#
loop_
_entity_poly.entity_id
_entity_poly.type
_entity_poly.pdbx_seq_one_letter_code
_entity_poly.pdbx_strand_id
1 'polypeptide(L)'
;MRLQFFAPQWGNNALPAAAFIDKVLDAGFDGIEMSLPLDAALREEWTGRIADAGLALIAAQWETVFHTDFAQHRAALAELLENACLARPLLVNTHTGKDYYSVAQNADLIALAMDISARHGVPIVHEIHRSRFSGHPMLLLPYLDRFPELALTADLSHWCCACESLLADQPVTLARTLPRVRHIHARVGHAQGPQVAHFRAPEAKEALDAHLAWWDTVVALRRAAGAELLTFTPEFGPAPYLQTLPWTQQPVADAWQQNVAMLNLLRQRYANT
;
A
#
# COMPACT_ATOMS: atom_id res chain seq x y z
N MET A 1 0.51 -16.96 -12.61
CA MET A 1 0.40 -16.02 -11.47
C MET A 1 -1.00 -15.44 -11.45
N ARG A 2 -1.74 -15.65 -10.37
CA ARG A 2 -3.04 -15.01 -10.10
C ARG A 2 -2.81 -13.56 -9.68
N LEU A 3 -3.70 -12.67 -10.10
CA LEU A 3 -3.77 -11.30 -9.59
C LEU A 3 -5.02 -11.16 -8.72
N GLN A 4 -4.90 -10.52 -7.57
CA GLN A 4 -6.05 -10.20 -6.70
C GLN A 4 -6.06 -8.72 -6.36
N PHE A 5 -7.25 -8.14 -6.29
CA PHE A 5 -7.45 -6.72 -6.09
C PHE A 5 -8.22 -6.46 -4.80
N PHE A 6 -7.72 -5.56 -3.97
CA PHE A 6 -8.24 -5.28 -2.64
C PHE A 6 -8.83 -3.87 -2.59
N ALA A 7 -9.98 -3.76 -1.93
CA ALA A 7 -10.59 -2.48 -1.66
C ALA A 7 -9.90 -1.82 -0.45
N PRO A 8 -9.43 -0.57 -0.57
CA PRO A 8 -8.95 0.16 0.60
C PRO A 8 -10.13 0.54 1.50
N GLN A 9 -10.06 0.18 2.78
CA GLN A 9 -11.00 0.68 3.80
C GLN A 9 -10.77 2.17 4.09
N TRP A 10 -9.57 2.67 3.81
CA TRP A 10 -9.25 4.08 3.90
C TRP A 10 -10.17 4.93 3.01
N GLY A 11 -10.79 5.95 3.61
CA GLY A 11 -11.84 6.76 2.96
C GLY A 11 -13.26 6.21 3.17
N ASN A 12 -13.40 5.03 3.76
CA ASN A 12 -14.67 4.41 4.13
C ASN A 12 -14.77 4.10 5.64
N ASN A 13 -13.86 4.66 6.46
CA ASN A 13 -13.72 4.37 7.89
C ASN A 13 -14.99 4.63 8.73
N ALA A 14 -15.89 5.49 8.25
CA ALA A 14 -17.16 5.81 8.91
C ALA A 14 -18.27 4.78 8.64
N LEU A 15 -18.09 3.88 7.66
CA LEU A 15 -19.08 2.86 7.34
C LEU A 15 -19.02 1.71 8.36
N PRO A 16 -20.18 1.20 8.81
CA PRO A 16 -20.23 -0.06 9.53
C PRO A 16 -19.65 -1.21 8.69
N ALA A 17 -19.10 -2.24 9.35
CA ALA A 17 -18.43 -3.36 8.69
C ALA A 17 -19.27 -4.02 7.59
N ALA A 18 -20.54 -4.34 7.89
CA ALA A 18 -21.44 -4.95 6.91
C ALA A 18 -21.64 -4.07 5.67
N ALA A 19 -21.90 -2.77 5.86
CA ALA A 19 -22.12 -1.85 4.74
C ALA A 19 -20.86 -1.67 3.87
N PHE A 20 -19.67 -1.66 4.48
CA PHE A 20 -18.43 -1.61 3.70
C PHE A 20 -18.18 -2.92 2.94
N ILE A 21 -18.41 -4.07 3.56
CA ILE A 21 -18.26 -5.38 2.90
C ILE A 21 -19.22 -5.53 1.72
N ASP A 22 -20.49 -5.15 1.87
CA ASP A 22 -21.47 -5.16 0.77
C ASP A 22 -20.98 -4.27 -0.40
N LYS A 23 -20.51 -3.06 -0.08
CA LYS A 23 -19.94 -2.12 -1.06
C LYS A 23 -18.72 -2.70 -1.80
N VAL A 24 -17.89 -3.49 -1.12
CA VAL A 24 -16.71 -4.16 -1.68
C VAL A 24 -17.12 -5.28 -2.64
N LEU A 25 -18.11 -6.09 -2.25
CA LEU A 25 -18.69 -7.16 -3.06
C LEU A 25 -19.36 -6.60 -4.32
N ASP A 26 -20.16 -5.55 -4.19
CA ASP A 26 -20.85 -4.89 -5.31
C ASP A 26 -19.87 -4.32 -6.35
N ALA A 27 -18.72 -3.80 -5.89
CA ALA A 27 -17.66 -3.32 -6.75
C ALA A 27 -16.82 -4.46 -7.37
N GLY A 28 -16.94 -5.68 -6.84
CA GLY A 28 -16.30 -6.87 -7.35
C GLY A 28 -14.84 -7.04 -6.94
N PHE A 29 -14.37 -6.43 -5.85
CA PHE A 29 -13.01 -6.68 -5.34
C PHE A 29 -12.84 -8.12 -4.82
N ASP A 30 -11.59 -8.60 -4.79
CA ASP A 30 -11.24 -9.95 -4.29
C ASP A 30 -10.98 -9.97 -2.78
N GLY A 31 -10.85 -8.81 -2.16
CA GLY A 31 -10.54 -8.67 -0.75
C GLY A 31 -10.59 -7.24 -0.24
N ILE A 32 -10.25 -7.07 1.04
CA ILE A 32 -10.17 -5.79 1.74
C ILE A 32 -8.76 -5.57 2.25
N GLU A 33 -8.25 -4.35 2.09
CA GLU A 33 -7.08 -3.86 2.80
C GLU A 33 -7.52 -2.85 3.86
N MET A 34 -7.20 -3.14 5.14
CA MET A 34 -7.60 -2.29 6.25
C MET A 34 -6.66 -2.42 7.44
N SER A 35 -6.59 -1.39 8.29
CA SER A 35 -6.01 -1.57 9.61
C SER A 35 -6.99 -2.26 10.55
N LEU A 36 -6.44 -3.08 11.44
CA LEU A 36 -7.23 -3.91 12.34
C LEU A 36 -7.31 -3.27 13.73
N PRO A 37 -8.50 -3.29 14.36
CA PRO A 37 -8.64 -2.81 15.73
C PRO A 37 -7.77 -3.64 16.69
N LEU A 38 -7.25 -3.01 17.74
CA LEU A 38 -6.54 -3.70 18.82
C LEU A 38 -7.48 -4.46 19.75
N ASP A 39 -8.75 -4.04 19.83
CA ASP A 39 -9.78 -4.79 20.53
C ASP A 39 -10.01 -6.14 19.83
N ALA A 40 -9.78 -7.23 20.57
CA ALA A 40 -9.81 -8.57 20.00
C ALA A 40 -11.20 -8.98 19.49
N ALA A 41 -12.26 -8.61 20.22
CA ALA A 41 -13.63 -8.95 19.83
C ALA A 41 -14.03 -8.23 18.55
N LEU A 42 -13.70 -6.94 18.44
CA LEU A 42 -13.96 -6.17 17.23
C LEU A 42 -13.10 -6.67 16.05
N ARG A 43 -11.84 -7.04 16.29
CA ARG A 43 -10.97 -7.64 15.26
C ARG A 43 -11.57 -8.94 14.74
N GLU A 44 -11.99 -9.82 15.64
CA GLU A 44 -12.63 -11.09 15.30
C GLU A 44 -13.93 -10.88 14.53
N GLU A 45 -14.76 -9.91 14.93
CA GLU A 45 -15.96 -9.55 14.17
C GLU A 45 -15.63 -9.14 12.74
N TRP A 46 -14.67 -8.23 12.54
CA TRP A 46 -14.25 -7.81 11.20
C TRP A 46 -13.73 -9.00 10.38
N THR A 47 -12.78 -9.76 10.93
CA THR A 47 -12.17 -10.89 10.20
C THR A 47 -13.18 -11.99 9.88
N GLY A 48 -14.13 -12.27 10.79
CA GLY A 48 -15.20 -13.24 10.58
C GLY A 48 -16.13 -12.81 9.44
N ARG A 49 -16.61 -11.56 9.45
CA ARG A 49 -17.48 -11.05 8.38
C ARG A 49 -16.79 -11.04 7.01
N ILE A 50 -15.50 -10.68 6.97
CA ILE A 50 -14.71 -10.70 5.72
C ILE A 50 -14.60 -12.13 5.18
N ALA A 51 -14.30 -13.09 6.06
CA ALA A 51 -14.21 -14.50 5.69
C ALA A 51 -15.57 -15.07 5.24
N ASP A 52 -16.65 -14.76 5.95
CA ASP A 52 -18.02 -15.20 5.61
C ASP A 52 -18.48 -14.65 4.25
N ALA A 53 -18.01 -13.46 3.87
CA ALA A 53 -18.22 -12.86 2.55
C ALA A 53 -17.34 -13.46 1.44
N GLY A 54 -16.42 -14.38 1.77
CA GLY A 54 -15.48 -14.97 0.82
C GLY A 54 -14.38 -14.02 0.35
N LEU A 55 -14.17 -12.91 1.06
CA LEU A 55 -13.16 -11.90 0.74
C LEU A 55 -11.82 -12.23 1.43
N ALA A 56 -10.72 -11.94 0.74
CA ALA A 56 -9.39 -12.02 1.35
C ALA A 56 -9.06 -10.76 2.18
N LEU A 57 -8.07 -10.88 3.07
CA LEU A 57 -7.61 -9.78 3.91
C LEU A 57 -6.13 -9.44 3.66
N ILE A 58 -5.85 -8.16 3.49
CA ILE A 58 -4.54 -7.54 3.73
C ILE A 58 -4.69 -6.64 4.97
N ALA A 59 -3.80 -6.81 5.95
CA ALA A 59 -3.78 -5.93 7.11
C ALA A 59 -2.84 -4.75 6.84
N ALA A 60 -3.29 -3.53 7.08
CA ALA A 60 -2.49 -2.32 6.98
C ALA A 60 -2.06 -1.86 8.39
N GLN A 61 -0.82 -1.44 8.54
CA GLN A 61 -0.28 -0.83 9.76
C GLN A 61 0.24 0.57 9.43
N TRP A 62 -0.33 1.59 10.07
CA TRP A 62 0.10 2.99 9.88
C TRP A 62 0.09 3.84 11.17
N GLU A 63 -0.52 3.33 12.22
CA GLU A 63 -0.85 4.04 13.46
C GLU A 63 0.37 4.41 14.31
N THR A 64 1.57 3.94 13.96
CA THR A 64 2.81 4.38 14.61
C THR A 64 3.08 5.89 14.43
N VAL A 65 2.35 6.56 13.53
CA VAL A 65 2.36 8.01 13.37
C VAL A 65 1.95 8.76 14.65
N PHE A 66 1.20 8.13 15.55
CA PHE A 66 0.80 8.75 16.83
C PHE A 66 1.91 8.78 17.89
N HIS A 67 3.08 8.19 17.59
CA HIS A 67 4.23 8.13 18.49
C HIS A 67 5.42 8.88 17.88
N THR A 68 5.89 9.91 18.58
CA THR A 68 7.02 10.74 18.14
C THR A 68 8.36 10.25 18.69
N ASP A 69 8.36 9.70 19.90
CA ASP A 69 9.51 9.06 20.53
C ASP A 69 9.82 7.69 19.90
N PHE A 70 11.11 7.38 19.72
CA PHE A 70 11.53 6.14 19.06
C PHE A 70 11.17 4.89 19.86
N ALA A 71 11.35 4.89 21.19
CA ALA A 71 11.05 3.70 22.00
C ALA A 71 9.54 3.41 22.01
N GLN A 72 8.72 4.46 22.10
CA GLN A 72 7.26 4.34 21.98
C GLN A 72 6.84 3.87 20.58
N HIS A 73 7.42 4.44 19.52
CA HIS A 73 7.16 4.02 18.14
C HIS A 73 7.49 2.55 17.93
N ARG A 74 8.65 2.09 18.43
CA ARG A 74 9.06 0.69 18.35
C ARG A 74 8.11 -0.24 19.08
N ALA A 75 7.69 0.12 20.30
CA ALA A 75 6.74 -0.66 21.07
C ALA A 75 5.37 -0.75 20.38
N ALA A 76 4.86 0.36 19.86
CA ALA A 76 3.62 0.41 19.10
C ALA A 76 3.71 -0.40 17.80
N LEU A 77 4.83 -0.32 17.07
CA LEU A 77 5.04 -1.13 15.87
C LEU A 77 4.96 -2.63 16.20
N ALA A 78 5.59 -3.07 17.29
CA ALA A 78 5.50 -4.46 17.72
C ALA A 78 4.05 -4.86 17.99
N GLU A 79 3.33 -4.12 18.83
CA GLU A 79 1.94 -4.42 19.19
C GLU A 79 1.02 -4.49 17.97
N LEU A 80 1.11 -3.50 17.07
CA LEU A 80 0.27 -3.43 15.88
C LEU A 80 0.57 -4.55 14.88
N LEU A 81 1.84 -4.89 14.67
CA LEU A 81 2.22 -5.98 13.76
C LEU A 81 1.84 -7.35 14.34
N GLU A 82 2.01 -7.57 15.64
CA GLU A 82 1.53 -8.77 16.35
C GLU A 82 0.02 -8.90 16.19
N ASN A 83 -0.73 -7.84 16.47
CA ASN A 83 -2.18 -7.78 16.30
C ASN A 83 -2.61 -8.11 14.87
N ALA A 84 -1.93 -7.54 13.88
CA ALA A 84 -2.20 -7.79 12.47
C ALA A 84 -1.94 -9.25 12.08
N CYS A 85 -0.84 -9.84 12.56
CA CYS A 85 -0.49 -11.23 12.27
C CYS A 85 -1.46 -12.24 12.89
N LEU A 86 -2.05 -11.94 14.06
CA LEU A 86 -3.05 -12.80 14.69
C LEU A 86 -4.30 -13.01 13.82
N ALA A 87 -4.63 -12.05 12.95
CA ALA A 87 -5.73 -12.18 12.00
C ALA A 87 -5.41 -13.09 10.80
N ARG A 88 -4.15 -13.55 10.66
CA ARG A 88 -3.64 -14.37 9.55
C ARG A 88 -4.05 -13.85 8.16
N PRO A 89 -3.77 -12.57 7.85
CA PRO A 89 -4.02 -12.01 6.52
C PRO A 89 -3.10 -12.67 5.48
N LEU A 90 -3.34 -12.39 4.19
CA LEU A 90 -2.43 -12.81 3.11
C LEU A 90 -1.03 -12.19 3.27
N LEU A 91 -0.99 -10.95 3.74
CA LEU A 91 0.21 -10.20 4.11
C LEU A 91 -0.19 -9.02 5.02
N VAL A 92 0.80 -8.44 5.69
CA VAL A 92 0.68 -7.15 6.38
C VAL A 92 1.47 -6.10 5.59
N ASN A 93 0.80 -5.03 5.17
CA ASN A 93 1.43 -3.84 4.64
C ASN A 93 1.74 -2.85 5.79
N THR A 94 2.99 -2.42 5.92
CA THR A 94 3.43 -1.56 7.05
C THR A 94 4.11 -0.27 6.62
N HIS A 95 3.70 0.81 7.28
CA HIS A 95 4.35 2.11 7.30
C HIS A 95 5.45 2.13 8.37
N THR A 96 6.55 1.45 8.09
CA THR A 96 7.65 1.30 9.06
C THR A 96 8.51 2.57 9.19
N GLY A 97 8.92 2.90 10.41
CA GLY A 97 9.98 3.88 10.67
C GLY A 97 9.66 5.31 10.24
N LYS A 98 10.71 6.12 10.14
CA LYS A 98 10.64 7.55 9.75
C LYS A 98 11.84 7.94 8.91
N ASP A 99 11.66 8.91 8.02
CA ASP A 99 12.73 9.47 7.20
C ASP A 99 13.79 10.24 8.00
N TYR A 100 13.44 10.75 9.19
CA TYR A 100 14.36 11.43 10.11
C TYR A 100 15.01 10.52 11.17
N TYR A 101 14.65 9.24 11.23
CA TYR A 101 15.33 8.29 12.12
C TYR A 101 16.70 7.91 11.55
N SER A 102 17.64 7.62 12.46
CA SER A 102 18.96 7.13 12.05
C SER A 102 18.85 5.78 11.32
N VAL A 103 19.88 5.46 10.52
CA VAL A 103 19.95 4.17 9.82
C VAL A 103 19.85 2.99 10.79
N ALA A 104 20.46 3.11 11.98
CA ALA A 104 20.38 2.07 13.01
C ALA A 104 18.97 1.88 13.55
N GLN A 105 18.25 2.98 13.82
CA GLN A 105 16.87 2.95 14.30
C GLN A 105 15.90 2.33 13.28
N ASN A 106 15.96 2.77 12.03
CA ASN A 106 15.11 2.18 10.99
C ASN A 106 15.47 0.71 10.72
N ALA A 107 16.74 0.35 10.76
CA ALA A 107 17.16 -1.05 10.62
C ALA A 107 16.66 -1.94 11.79
N ASP A 108 16.60 -1.42 13.01
CA ASP A 108 16.02 -2.12 14.16
C ASP A 108 14.51 -2.35 13.99
N LEU A 109 13.76 -1.35 13.48
CA LEU A 109 12.34 -1.50 13.19
C LEU A 109 12.06 -2.51 12.05
N ILE A 110 12.90 -2.52 11.01
CA ILE A 110 12.81 -3.52 9.93
C ILE A 110 13.11 -4.92 10.49
N ALA A 111 14.17 -5.07 11.28
CA ALA A 111 14.53 -6.36 11.88
C ALA A 111 13.44 -6.89 12.82
N LEU A 112 12.82 -6.00 13.60
CA LEU A 112 11.65 -6.32 14.44
C LEU A 112 10.49 -6.86 13.60
N ALA A 113 10.14 -6.19 12.49
CA ALA A 113 9.09 -6.64 11.60
C ALA A 113 9.41 -8.01 10.96
N MET A 114 10.66 -8.24 10.56
CA MET A 114 11.11 -9.54 10.03
C MET A 114 10.99 -10.67 11.07
N ASP A 115 11.36 -10.41 12.33
CA ASP A 115 11.20 -11.40 13.42
C ASP A 115 9.73 -11.75 13.66
N ILE A 116 8.85 -10.74 13.73
CA ILE A 116 7.39 -10.94 13.88
C ILE A 116 6.85 -11.77 12.69
N SER A 117 7.24 -11.41 11.47
CA SER A 117 6.83 -12.11 10.25
C SER A 117 7.22 -13.59 10.30
N ALA A 118 8.45 -13.89 10.70
CA ALA A 118 8.95 -15.26 10.81
C ALA A 118 8.22 -16.06 11.89
N ARG A 119 7.94 -15.46 13.05
CA ARG A 119 7.24 -16.14 14.16
C ARG A 119 5.80 -16.51 13.84
N HIS A 120 5.10 -15.65 13.09
CA HIS A 120 3.70 -15.89 12.73
C HIS A 120 3.52 -16.60 11.39
N GLY A 121 4.56 -16.66 10.56
CA GLY A 121 4.46 -17.17 9.19
C GLY A 121 3.60 -16.29 8.28
N VAL A 122 3.40 -15.01 8.63
CA VAL A 122 2.64 -14.03 7.85
C VAL A 122 3.63 -13.06 7.20
N PRO A 123 3.63 -12.91 5.86
CA PRO A 123 4.52 -11.96 5.20
C PRO A 123 4.26 -10.52 5.65
N ILE A 124 5.30 -9.81 6.08
CA ILE A 124 5.25 -8.35 6.31
C ILE A 124 5.99 -7.65 5.17
N VAL A 125 5.34 -6.70 4.51
CA VAL A 125 5.87 -5.92 3.39
C VAL A 125 5.87 -4.44 3.74
N HIS A 126 6.91 -3.73 3.33
CA HIS A 126 7.13 -2.34 3.72
C HIS A 126 6.71 -1.40 2.60
N GLU A 127 5.83 -0.46 2.90
CA GLU A 127 5.36 0.50 1.90
C GLU A 127 6.43 1.51 1.55
N ILE A 128 6.57 1.78 0.25
CA ILE A 128 7.24 2.98 -0.24
C ILE A 128 6.34 4.17 0.09
N HIS A 129 6.64 4.89 1.18
CA HIS A 129 5.76 5.97 1.64
C HIS A 129 6.59 7.17 2.11
N ARG A 130 6.25 8.37 1.63
CA ARG A 130 6.90 9.63 2.06
C ARG A 130 6.78 9.77 3.58
N SER A 131 7.76 10.34 4.29
CA SER A 131 7.83 10.33 5.78
C SER A 131 8.12 8.97 6.45
N ARG A 132 8.46 7.93 5.70
CA ARG A 132 8.98 6.64 6.21
C ARG A 132 10.41 6.42 5.74
N PHE A 133 11.07 5.37 6.24
CA PHE A 133 12.46 5.06 5.87
C PHE A 133 12.65 4.87 4.35
N SER A 134 11.57 4.55 3.64
CA SER A 134 11.50 4.31 2.20
C SER A 134 11.11 5.55 1.38
N GLY A 135 10.91 6.72 2.01
CA GLY A 135 10.22 7.86 1.42
C GLY A 135 10.90 8.54 0.22
N HIS A 136 12.17 8.24 -0.03
CA HIS A 136 12.92 8.65 -1.21
C HIS A 136 13.82 7.48 -1.65
N PRO A 137 14.10 7.27 -2.95
CA PRO A 137 14.91 6.15 -3.39
C PRO A 137 16.26 6.01 -2.68
N MET A 138 16.96 7.13 -2.51
CA MET A 138 18.25 7.15 -1.81
C MET A 138 18.17 6.82 -0.32
N LEU A 139 16.99 6.94 0.30
CA LEU A 139 16.76 6.45 1.66
C LEU A 139 16.55 4.94 1.66
N LEU A 140 15.82 4.39 0.69
CA LEU A 140 15.49 2.96 0.63
C LEU A 140 16.66 2.06 0.23
N LEU A 141 17.44 2.43 -0.80
CA LEU A 141 18.43 1.55 -1.42
C LEU A 141 19.44 0.91 -0.43
N PRO A 142 19.99 1.63 0.58
CA PRO A 142 20.88 1.01 1.56
C PRO A 142 20.24 -0.13 2.35
N TYR A 143 18.93 -0.09 2.60
CA TYR A 143 18.22 -1.16 3.29
C TYR A 143 17.99 -2.37 2.39
N LEU A 144 17.82 -2.18 1.08
CA LEU A 144 17.74 -3.30 0.12
C LEU A 144 19.05 -4.07 -0.01
N ASP A 145 20.18 -3.38 0.17
CA ASP A 145 21.50 -4.01 0.21
C ASP A 145 21.73 -4.74 1.53
N ARG A 146 21.32 -4.14 2.66
CA ARG A 146 21.46 -4.72 3.99
C ARG A 146 20.53 -5.90 4.25
N PHE A 147 19.30 -5.85 3.71
CA PHE A 147 18.26 -6.84 3.92
C PHE A 147 17.82 -7.42 2.56
N PRO A 148 18.51 -8.44 2.04
CA PRO A 148 18.18 -9.02 0.73
C PRO A 148 16.80 -9.65 0.64
N GLU A 149 16.13 -9.92 1.75
CA GLU A 149 14.75 -10.44 1.77
C GLU A 149 13.69 -9.35 1.95
N LEU A 150 14.11 -8.07 2.06
CA LEU A 150 13.18 -6.96 2.27
C LEU A 150 12.15 -6.90 1.14
N ALA A 151 10.89 -7.08 1.52
CA ALA A 151 9.77 -7.13 0.62
C ALA A 151 9.00 -5.81 0.69
N LEU A 152 8.56 -5.30 -0.47
CA LEU A 152 7.98 -3.97 -0.58
C LEU A 152 6.51 -4.00 -1.02
N THR A 153 5.74 -3.06 -0.47
CA THR A 153 4.54 -2.53 -1.13
C THR A 153 4.97 -1.36 -2.00
N ALA A 154 4.76 -1.47 -3.31
CA ALA A 154 5.06 -0.38 -4.22
C ALA A 154 3.91 0.61 -4.27
N ASP A 155 4.07 1.73 -3.55
CA ASP A 155 3.37 2.98 -3.83
C ASP A 155 4.38 4.01 -4.36
N LEU A 156 4.61 3.98 -5.67
CA LEU A 156 5.58 4.87 -6.32
C LEU A 156 5.06 6.31 -6.42
N SER A 157 3.78 6.56 -6.13
CA SER A 157 3.21 7.91 -6.13
C SER A 157 3.90 8.81 -5.09
N HIS A 158 4.37 8.22 -3.99
CA HIS A 158 5.17 8.93 -2.98
C HIS A 158 6.52 9.39 -3.50
N TRP A 159 7.19 8.57 -4.31
CA TRP A 159 8.45 8.95 -4.93
C TRP A 159 8.25 10.00 -6.01
N CYS A 160 7.12 10.01 -6.72
CA CYS A 160 6.81 11.10 -7.64
C CYS A 160 6.83 12.47 -6.93
N CYS A 161 6.22 12.52 -5.74
CA CYS A 161 6.21 13.71 -4.90
C CYS A 161 7.60 14.04 -4.32
N ALA A 162 8.37 13.03 -3.89
CA ALA A 162 9.66 13.24 -3.24
C ALA A 162 10.80 13.58 -4.22
N CYS A 163 10.72 13.08 -5.46
CA CYS A 163 11.71 13.31 -6.52
C CYS A 163 11.28 14.36 -7.53
N GLU A 164 10.13 15.01 -7.30
CA GLU A 164 9.53 16.00 -8.19
C GLU A 164 9.43 15.58 -9.67
N SER A 165 9.18 14.30 -9.94
CA SER A 165 9.27 13.73 -11.29
C SER A 165 8.43 12.47 -11.45
N LEU A 166 8.37 11.92 -12.67
CA LEU A 166 7.88 10.56 -12.93
C LEU A 166 9.05 9.57 -13.08
N LEU A 167 10.14 9.78 -12.33
CA LEU A 167 11.30 8.87 -12.21
C LEU A 167 11.98 8.45 -13.53
N ALA A 168 11.76 9.18 -14.62
CA ALA A 168 12.24 8.85 -15.96
C ALA A 168 13.78 8.87 -16.06
N ASP A 169 14.43 9.65 -15.21
CA ASP A 169 15.88 9.77 -15.05
C ASP A 169 16.48 8.76 -14.05
N GLN A 170 15.66 7.89 -13.46
CA GLN A 170 16.07 6.93 -12.43
C GLN A 170 15.84 5.44 -12.80
N PRO A 171 16.16 4.98 -14.04
CA PRO A 171 15.90 3.60 -14.45
C PRO A 171 16.70 2.56 -13.64
N VAL A 172 17.93 2.88 -13.22
CA VAL A 172 18.77 2.00 -12.40
C VAL A 172 18.15 1.78 -11.01
N THR A 173 17.61 2.85 -10.43
CA THR A 173 16.90 2.81 -9.14
C THR A 173 15.67 1.91 -9.21
N LEU A 174 14.85 2.09 -10.25
CA LEU A 174 13.67 1.24 -10.48
C LEU A 174 14.08 -0.22 -10.68
N ALA A 175 15.10 -0.49 -11.49
CA ALA A 175 15.60 -1.85 -11.72
C ALA A 175 16.06 -2.57 -10.45
N ARG A 176 16.59 -1.84 -9.46
CA ARG A 176 16.96 -2.39 -8.14
C ARG A 176 15.76 -2.60 -7.20
N THR A 177 14.71 -1.81 -7.36
CA THR A 177 13.57 -1.76 -6.42
C THR A 177 12.43 -2.68 -6.85
N LEU A 178 12.01 -2.63 -8.13
CA LEU A 178 10.84 -3.36 -8.62
C LEU A 178 10.89 -4.89 -8.41
N PRO A 179 12.04 -5.59 -8.47
CA PRO A 179 12.11 -7.01 -8.13
C PRO A 179 11.73 -7.35 -6.68
N ARG A 180 11.78 -6.36 -5.77
CA ARG A 180 11.49 -6.51 -4.33
C ARG A 180 9.99 -6.39 -4.00
N VAL A 181 9.19 -5.98 -4.97
CA VAL A 181 7.75 -5.71 -4.77
C VAL A 181 6.97 -7.02 -4.59
N ARG A 182 6.05 -7.04 -3.63
CA ARG A 182 5.13 -8.16 -3.37
C ARG A 182 3.67 -7.73 -3.36
N HIS A 183 3.41 -6.45 -3.13
CA HIS A 183 2.11 -5.81 -3.16
C HIS A 183 2.21 -4.46 -3.86
N ILE A 184 1.14 -3.99 -4.51
CA ILE A 184 1.13 -2.71 -5.22
C ILE A 184 -0.04 -1.87 -4.70
N HIS A 185 0.25 -0.65 -4.23
CA HIS A 185 -0.75 0.39 -4.14
C HIS A 185 -0.83 1.09 -5.50
N ALA A 186 -1.94 0.92 -6.21
CA ALA A 186 -2.13 1.37 -7.58
C ALA A 186 -2.73 2.78 -7.69
N ARG A 187 -2.28 3.67 -6.79
CA ARG A 187 -2.59 5.10 -6.85
C ARG A 187 -1.71 5.77 -7.89
N VAL A 188 -2.28 6.72 -8.63
CA VAL A 188 -1.53 7.53 -9.60
C VAL A 188 -1.15 8.86 -8.98
N GLY A 189 0.15 9.09 -8.79
CA GLY A 189 0.72 10.39 -8.44
C GLY A 189 1.17 11.18 -9.66
N HIS A 190 1.62 12.41 -9.45
CA HIS A 190 2.24 13.25 -10.46
C HIS A 190 3.54 13.85 -9.91
N ALA A 191 4.32 14.51 -10.76
CA ALA A 191 5.62 15.09 -10.39
C ALA A 191 5.58 16.10 -9.22
N GLN A 192 4.41 16.50 -8.74
CA GLN A 192 4.27 17.49 -7.65
C GLN A 192 3.34 17.01 -6.54
N GLY A 193 2.92 15.74 -6.56
CA GLY A 193 1.98 15.24 -5.58
C GLY A 193 1.72 13.73 -5.68
N PRO A 194 1.32 13.10 -4.56
CA PRO A 194 1.11 11.66 -4.50
C PRO A 194 -0.20 11.20 -5.15
N GLN A 195 -1.07 12.12 -5.58
CA GLN A 195 -2.37 11.79 -6.13
C GLN A 195 -2.79 12.82 -7.17
N VAL A 196 -3.15 12.36 -8.37
CA VAL A 196 -3.84 13.18 -9.37
C VAL A 196 -5.28 13.43 -8.95
N ALA A 197 -5.85 14.56 -9.36
CA ALA A 197 -7.26 14.88 -9.10
C ALA A 197 -8.22 13.81 -9.62
N HIS A 198 -7.97 13.34 -10.85
CA HIS A 198 -8.71 12.25 -11.45
C HIS A 198 -7.84 11.52 -12.49
N PHE A 199 -7.54 10.22 -12.27
CA PHE A 199 -6.55 9.52 -13.10
C PHE A 199 -6.96 9.31 -14.56
N ARG A 200 -8.26 9.44 -14.90
CA ARG A 200 -8.75 9.34 -16.29
C ARG A 200 -8.81 10.69 -17.01
N ALA A 201 -8.44 11.77 -16.34
CA ALA A 201 -8.42 13.10 -16.96
C ALA A 201 -7.25 13.18 -17.98
N PRO A 202 -7.41 13.88 -19.12
CA PRO A 202 -6.35 13.98 -20.13
C PRO A 202 -5.02 14.49 -19.59
N GLU A 203 -5.05 15.44 -18.65
CA GLU A 203 -3.87 16.00 -17.99
C GLU A 203 -3.14 14.99 -17.08
N ALA A 204 -3.81 13.92 -16.64
CA ALA A 204 -3.21 12.85 -15.86
C ALA A 204 -2.64 11.73 -16.75
N LYS A 205 -2.76 11.82 -18.08
CA LYS A 205 -2.38 10.74 -19.01
C LYS A 205 -0.92 10.32 -18.86
N GLU A 206 0.02 11.28 -18.84
CA GLU A 206 1.45 10.99 -18.71
C GLU A 206 1.76 10.27 -17.40
N ALA A 207 1.18 10.75 -16.30
CA ALA A 207 1.31 10.13 -14.99
C ALA A 207 0.73 8.71 -14.97
N LEU A 208 -0.48 8.51 -15.52
CA LEU A 208 -1.11 7.20 -15.61
C LEU A 208 -0.25 6.22 -16.42
N ASP A 209 0.23 6.64 -17.60
CA ASP A 209 1.05 5.80 -18.47
C ASP A 209 2.36 5.36 -17.77
N ALA A 210 3.01 6.26 -17.02
CA ALA A 210 4.20 5.94 -16.23
C ALA A 210 3.92 4.90 -15.15
N HIS A 211 2.84 5.06 -14.37
CA HIS A 211 2.48 4.12 -13.32
C HIS A 211 2.11 2.75 -13.88
N LEU A 212 1.35 2.71 -14.99
CA LEU A 212 1.02 1.47 -15.68
C LEU A 212 2.29 0.74 -16.15
N ALA A 213 3.27 1.44 -16.71
CA ALA A 213 4.53 0.84 -17.14
C ALA A 213 5.34 0.24 -15.96
N TRP A 214 5.35 0.89 -14.79
CA TRP A 214 5.97 0.33 -13.59
C TRP A 214 5.25 -0.93 -13.12
N TRP A 215 3.93 -0.90 -13.08
CA TRP A 215 3.13 -2.06 -12.67
C TRP A 215 3.27 -3.23 -13.65
N ASP A 216 3.32 -2.98 -14.96
CA ASP A 216 3.61 -4.02 -15.96
C ASP A 216 4.96 -4.67 -15.71
N THR A 217 5.97 -3.86 -15.39
CA THR A 217 7.32 -4.33 -15.11
C THR A 217 7.32 -5.22 -13.86
N VAL A 218 6.62 -4.83 -12.79
CA VAL A 218 6.49 -5.67 -11.59
C VAL A 218 5.76 -6.97 -11.92
N VAL A 219 4.64 -6.92 -12.65
CA VAL A 219 3.89 -8.12 -13.05
C VAL A 219 4.79 -9.08 -13.84
N ALA A 220 5.55 -8.58 -14.82
CA ALA A 220 6.47 -9.38 -15.62
C ALA A 220 7.59 -10.01 -14.76
N LEU A 221 8.22 -9.23 -13.88
CA LEU A 221 9.26 -9.72 -12.97
C LEU A 221 8.73 -10.81 -12.02
N ARG A 222 7.53 -10.61 -11.46
CA ARG A 222 6.91 -11.57 -10.55
C ARG A 222 6.54 -12.87 -11.26
N ARG A 223 6.05 -12.80 -12.50
CA ARG A 223 5.80 -13.99 -13.33
C ARG A 223 7.08 -14.73 -13.70
N ALA A 224 8.11 -14.01 -14.13
CA ALA A 224 9.41 -14.60 -14.45
C ALA A 224 10.05 -15.30 -13.24
N ALA A 225 9.81 -14.77 -12.03
CA ALA A 225 10.22 -15.38 -10.77
C ALA A 225 9.32 -16.55 -10.31
N GLY A 226 8.31 -16.95 -11.10
CA GLY A 226 7.42 -18.06 -10.77
C GLY A 226 6.43 -17.76 -9.64
N ALA A 227 6.15 -16.49 -9.34
CA ALA A 227 5.23 -16.15 -8.26
C ALA A 227 3.80 -16.65 -8.56
N GLU A 228 3.15 -17.20 -7.54
CA GLU A 228 1.77 -17.68 -7.65
C GLU A 228 0.76 -16.55 -7.56
N LEU A 229 1.06 -15.51 -6.76
CA LEU A 229 0.17 -14.39 -6.47
C LEU A 229 0.91 -13.04 -6.53
N LEU A 230 0.21 -12.02 -7.03
CA LEU A 230 0.52 -10.61 -6.85
C LEU A 230 -0.77 -9.87 -6.52
N THR A 231 -0.72 -8.98 -5.54
CA THR A 231 -1.89 -8.25 -5.03
C THR A 231 -1.80 -6.77 -5.34
N PHE A 232 -2.94 -6.13 -5.57
CA PHE A 232 -3.09 -4.71 -5.87
C PHE A 232 -4.15 -4.06 -4.98
N THR A 233 -3.93 -2.83 -4.56
CA THR A 233 -4.91 -1.98 -3.87
C THR A 233 -4.91 -0.60 -4.56
N PRO A 234 -5.96 -0.18 -5.28
CA PRO A 234 -5.95 1.11 -6.00
C PRO A 234 -5.66 2.36 -5.14
N GLU A 235 -6.01 2.33 -3.85
CA GLU A 235 -5.63 3.30 -2.82
C GLU A 235 -5.72 4.81 -3.17
N PHE A 236 -6.67 5.23 -4.00
CA PHE A 236 -7.04 6.64 -4.12
C PHE A 236 -7.67 7.09 -2.81
N GLY A 237 -6.99 8.02 -2.14
CA GLY A 237 -7.33 8.49 -0.80
C GLY A 237 -8.32 9.65 -0.78
N PRO A 238 -9.04 9.85 0.33
CA PRO A 238 -9.86 11.04 0.57
C PRO A 238 -8.98 12.30 0.75
N ALA A 239 -9.61 13.46 0.93
CA ALA A 239 -8.89 14.67 1.35
C ALA A 239 -8.08 14.39 2.64
N PRO A 240 -6.85 14.93 2.78
CA PRO A 240 -6.22 15.93 1.93
C PRO A 240 -5.41 15.37 0.75
N TYR A 241 -5.42 14.05 0.50
CA TYR A 241 -4.76 13.50 -0.71
C TYR A 241 -5.53 13.88 -1.97
N LEU A 242 -6.85 13.72 -1.94
CA LEU A 242 -7.70 14.23 -3.00
C LEU A 242 -7.80 15.75 -2.90
N GLN A 243 -7.48 16.43 -4.00
CA GLN A 243 -7.59 17.88 -4.08
C GLN A 243 -9.03 18.32 -3.82
N THR A 244 -9.15 19.47 -3.17
CA THR A 244 -10.44 20.07 -2.84
C THR A 244 -10.52 21.49 -3.40
N LEU A 245 -11.72 21.95 -3.74
CA LEU A 245 -11.94 23.33 -4.14
C LEU A 245 -11.57 24.30 -3.00
N PRO A 246 -10.94 25.46 -3.30
CA PRO A 246 -10.68 26.49 -2.31
C PRO A 246 -11.98 26.93 -1.61
N TRP A 247 -11.87 27.28 -0.33
CA TRP A 247 -12.95 27.77 0.53
C TRP A 247 -14.04 26.75 0.89
N THR A 248 -14.54 25.95 -0.06
CA THR A 248 -15.60 24.96 0.21
C THR A 248 -15.05 23.62 0.70
N GLN A 249 -13.77 23.34 0.44
CA GLN A 249 -13.14 22.04 0.69
C GLN A 249 -13.87 20.86 0.03
N GLN A 250 -14.71 21.13 -0.98
CA GLN A 250 -15.39 20.09 -1.73
C GLN A 250 -14.36 19.27 -2.53
N PRO A 251 -14.30 17.94 -2.38
CA PRO A 251 -13.44 17.10 -3.20
C PRO A 251 -13.73 17.26 -4.69
N VAL A 252 -12.68 17.35 -5.52
CA VAL A 252 -12.83 17.53 -6.98
C VAL A 252 -13.25 16.26 -7.72
N ALA A 253 -13.22 15.11 -7.03
CA ALA A 253 -13.66 13.82 -7.55
C ALA A 253 -14.20 12.94 -6.40
N ASP A 254 -14.66 11.74 -6.73
CA ASP A 254 -15.01 10.70 -5.76
C ASP A 254 -13.88 9.66 -5.71
N ALA A 255 -13.22 9.53 -4.55
CA ALA A 255 -12.10 8.61 -4.36
C ALA A 255 -12.52 7.14 -4.51
N TRP A 256 -13.71 6.76 -4.04
CA TRP A 256 -14.21 5.39 -4.19
C TRP A 256 -14.45 5.05 -5.66
N GLN A 257 -15.07 5.96 -6.42
CA GLN A 257 -15.27 5.76 -7.86
C GLN A 257 -13.94 5.65 -8.62
N GLN A 258 -12.89 6.34 -8.17
CA GLN A 258 -11.55 6.16 -8.73
C GLN A 258 -10.97 4.77 -8.39
N ASN A 259 -11.11 4.31 -7.15
CA ASN A 259 -10.68 2.96 -6.76
C ASN A 259 -11.37 1.87 -7.60
N VAL A 260 -12.69 1.95 -7.79
CA VAL A 260 -13.46 1.02 -8.63
C VAL A 260 -13.05 1.11 -10.10
N ALA A 261 -12.84 2.33 -10.63
CA ALA A 261 -12.41 2.49 -12.02
C ALA A 261 -11.01 1.93 -12.26
N MET A 262 -10.08 2.09 -11.31
CA MET A 262 -8.73 1.52 -11.40
C MET A 262 -8.73 -0.01 -11.30
N LEU A 263 -9.55 -0.59 -10.42
CA LEU A 263 -9.80 -2.03 -10.39
C LEU A 263 -10.16 -2.56 -11.79
N ASN A 264 -11.15 -1.95 -12.43
CA ASN A 264 -11.63 -2.36 -13.75
C ASN A 264 -10.55 -2.20 -14.83
N LEU A 265 -9.83 -1.08 -14.82
CA LEU A 265 -8.72 -0.84 -15.74
C LEU A 265 -7.65 -1.92 -15.63
N LEU A 266 -7.18 -2.23 -14.42
CA LEU A 266 -6.11 -3.20 -14.20
C LEU A 266 -6.56 -4.63 -14.49
N ARG A 267 -7.80 -4.99 -14.13
CA ARG A 267 -8.37 -6.29 -14.52
C ARG A 267 -8.41 -6.45 -16.03
N GLN A 268 -8.89 -5.44 -16.76
CA GLN A 268 -8.92 -5.48 -18.23
C GLN A 268 -7.50 -5.56 -18.80
N ARG A 269 -6.57 -4.76 -18.26
CA ARG A 269 -5.18 -4.72 -18.70
C ARG A 269 -4.50 -6.09 -18.59
N TYR A 270 -4.77 -6.82 -17.51
CA TYR A 270 -4.11 -8.09 -17.21
C TYR A 270 -4.96 -9.34 -17.47
N ALA A 271 -6.15 -9.21 -18.07
CA ALA A 271 -7.08 -10.32 -18.30
C ALA A 271 -6.52 -11.45 -19.19
N ASN A 272 -5.62 -11.09 -20.12
CA ASN A 272 -5.11 -12.00 -21.16
C ASN A 272 -3.60 -12.28 -21.01
N THR A 273 -3.02 -11.91 -19.88
CA THR A 273 -1.56 -11.92 -19.68
C THR A 273 -1.15 -13.01 -18.71
#